data_AF-A0A970BEK8-F1
#
_entry.id   AF-A0A970BEK8-F1
#
_cell.length_a   1.000
_cell.length_b   1.000
_cell.length_c   1.000
_cell.angle_alpha   90.00
_cell.angle_beta   90.00
_cell.angle_gamma   90.00
#
_symmetry.space_group_name_H-M   'P 1'
#
loop_
_entity.id
_entity.type
_entity.pdbx_description
1 polymer ?
#
loop_
_entity_poly.entity_id
_entity_poly.type
_entity_poly.pdbx_seq_one_letter_code
_entity_poly.pdbx_strand_id
1 'polypeptide(L)'
;MIRRYLVLTLMASLILSSCTKNKFVVSGIISDAENHTLTFSKVDIKGDIIIDSLKLTKKGNFKFKQKSLETPTFFKIGLSDNKYITIIGDSTEHIIINANNKNFSTSYSVENSQSSEEIKEHNARLLSLQSKVDSLVNLYNNLSVAEKQLQIENVNNELLSHL
;
A
#
# COMPACT_ATOMS: atom_id res chain seq x y z
N MET A 1 38.27 -38.03 25.21
CA MET A 1 36.99 -38.10 24.45
C MET A 1 35.85 -37.28 25.07
N ILE A 2 35.62 -37.31 26.38
CA ILE A 2 34.55 -36.56 27.09
C ILE A 2 34.49 -35.05 26.79
N ARG A 3 35.64 -34.37 26.68
CA ARG A 3 35.74 -32.91 26.48
C ARG A 3 35.23 -32.43 25.11
N ARG A 4 35.15 -33.33 24.11
CA ARG A 4 34.64 -33.02 22.75
C ARG A 4 33.11 -33.14 22.67
N TYR A 5 32.52 -33.99 23.52
CA TYR A 5 31.07 -34.13 23.65
C TYR A 5 30.42 -32.97 24.40
N LEU A 6 31.12 -32.39 25.38
CA LEU A 6 30.67 -31.20 26.13
C LEU A 6 30.53 -29.94 25.25
N VAL A 7 31.38 -29.80 24.22
CA VAL A 7 31.30 -28.70 23.25
C VAL A 7 30.17 -28.93 22.25
N LEU A 8 29.92 -30.19 21.86
CA LEU A 8 28.82 -30.54 20.96
C LEU A 8 27.44 -30.36 21.60
N THR A 9 27.29 -30.65 22.90
CA THR A 9 26.03 -30.45 23.62
C THR A 9 25.74 -28.98 23.93
N LEU A 10 26.76 -28.14 24.13
CA LEU A 10 26.60 -26.70 24.31
C LEU A 10 26.16 -25.98 23.02
N MET A 11 26.59 -26.48 21.85
CA MET A 11 26.21 -25.93 20.54
C MET A 11 24.80 -26.33 20.09
N ALA A 12 24.22 -27.37 20.68
CA ALA A 12 22.84 -27.82 20.42
C ALA A 12 21.78 -27.03 21.21
N SER A 13 22.16 -26.29 22.25
CA SER A 13 21.20 -25.55 23.10
C SER A 13 20.87 -24.13 22.59
N LEU A 14 21.58 -23.62 21.57
CA LEU A 14 21.35 -22.26 21.04
C LEU A 14 20.23 -22.16 19.99
N ILE A 15 19.59 -23.28 19.62
CA ILE A 15 18.60 -23.31 18.53
C ILE A 15 17.15 -23.08 19.00
N LEU A 16 16.92 -22.81 20.29
CA LEU A 16 15.56 -22.64 20.86
C LEU A 16 15.06 -21.18 20.90
N SER A 17 15.76 -20.23 20.28
CA SER A 17 15.37 -18.81 20.30
C SER A 17 14.79 -18.29 18.98
N SER A 18 13.99 -19.09 18.27
CA SER A 18 13.20 -18.56 17.16
C SER A 18 11.79 -19.13 17.11
N CYS A 19 11.08 -19.06 18.24
CA CYS A 19 9.63 -19.23 18.28
C CYS A 19 8.96 -17.93 18.70
N THR A 20 9.18 -16.87 17.91
CA THR A 20 8.27 -15.73 17.94
C THR A 20 7.16 -16.02 16.95
N LYS A 21 6.01 -16.49 17.46
CA LYS A 21 4.72 -16.65 16.76
C LYS A 21 4.67 -15.74 15.53
N ASN A 22 4.51 -16.33 14.33
CA ASN A 22 4.37 -15.60 13.07
C ASN A 22 3.38 -14.44 13.27
N LYS A 23 3.88 -13.22 13.13
CA LYS A 23 3.13 -11.99 13.34
C LYS A 23 3.26 -11.17 12.09
N PHE A 24 2.12 -10.80 11.54
CA PHE A 24 2.06 -9.78 10.52
C PHE A 24 2.42 -8.44 11.16
N VAL A 25 3.39 -7.74 10.58
CA VAL A 25 3.85 -6.45 11.09
C VAL A 25 3.81 -5.45 9.97
N VAL A 26 3.26 -4.27 10.25
CA VAL A 26 3.36 -3.13 9.34
C VAL A 26 4.02 -1.99 10.07
N SER A 27 5.04 -1.39 9.47
CA SER A 27 5.73 -0.26 10.08
C SER A 27 6.23 0.70 9.03
N GLY A 28 6.73 1.84 9.49
CA GLY A 28 7.51 2.74 8.64
C GLY A 28 7.37 4.16 9.13
N ILE A 29 7.47 5.10 8.19
CA ILE A 29 7.57 6.52 8.50
C ILE A 29 6.61 7.31 7.63
N ILE A 30 5.82 8.17 8.27
CA ILE A 30 4.95 9.15 7.59
C ILE A 30 5.47 10.55 7.93
N SER A 31 6.25 11.11 7.02
CA SER A 31 6.80 12.46 7.15
C SER A 31 5.68 13.53 7.07
N ASP A 32 5.88 14.65 7.77
CA ASP A 32 4.97 15.80 7.80
C ASP A 32 3.52 15.51 8.27
N ALA A 33 3.33 14.45 9.05
CA ALA A 33 2.04 14.03 9.58
C ALA A 33 1.94 14.18 11.12
N GLU A 34 2.70 15.07 11.72
CA GLU A 34 2.64 15.32 13.17
C GLU A 34 1.19 15.62 13.61
N ASN A 35 0.80 15.08 14.75
CA ASN A 35 -0.55 15.19 15.34
C ASN A 35 -1.69 14.54 14.55
N HIS A 36 -1.44 13.92 13.40
CA HIS A 36 -2.44 13.16 12.68
C HIS A 36 -2.63 11.77 13.33
N THR A 37 -3.85 11.25 13.29
CA THR A 37 -4.13 9.88 13.70
C THR A 37 -3.99 8.96 12.50
N LEU A 38 -3.10 7.99 12.59
CA LEU A 38 -2.96 6.92 11.62
C LEU A 38 -3.86 5.76 12.03
N THR A 39 -4.77 5.38 11.15
CA THR A 39 -5.64 4.22 11.31
C THR A 39 -5.09 3.03 10.55
N PHE A 40 -5.29 1.84 11.11
CA PHE A 40 -5.03 0.57 10.45
C PHE A 40 -6.32 -0.24 10.45
N SER A 41 -6.86 -0.52 9.27
CA SER A 41 -8.14 -1.20 9.11
C SER A 41 -8.02 -2.42 8.19
N LYS A 42 -8.85 -3.43 8.44
CA LYS A 42 -9.07 -4.55 7.54
C LYS A 42 -10.18 -4.17 6.57
N VAL A 43 -9.97 -4.45 5.29
CA VAL A 43 -11.00 -4.26 4.26
C VAL A 43 -11.96 -5.44 4.33
N ASP A 44 -13.26 -5.15 4.45
CA ASP A 44 -14.33 -6.13 4.42
C ASP A 44 -15.40 -5.68 3.41
N ILE A 45 -16.21 -6.62 2.94
CA ILE A 45 -17.30 -6.38 1.97
C ILE A 45 -18.35 -5.45 2.57
N LYS A 46 -18.55 -5.51 3.89
CA LYS A 46 -19.52 -4.67 4.62
C LYS A 46 -18.97 -3.29 5.00
N GLY A 47 -17.70 -3.01 4.70
CA GLY A 47 -17.01 -1.79 5.10
C GLY A 47 -15.72 -2.07 5.87
N ASP A 48 -14.83 -1.08 5.93
CA ASP A 48 -13.54 -1.24 6.59
C ASP A 48 -13.70 -1.36 8.11
N ILE A 49 -13.03 -2.33 8.72
CA ILE A 49 -13.02 -2.55 10.18
C ILE A 49 -11.70 -2.03 10.73
N ILE A 50 -11.76 -0.96 11.55
CA ILE A 50 -10.58 -0.42 12.22
C ILE A 50 -10.06 -1.45 13.23
N ILE A 51 -8.80 -1.86 13.06
CA ILE A 51 -8.09 -2.79 13.94
C ILE A 51 -7.34 -2.03 15.03
N ASP A 52 -6.62 -0.98 14.62
CA ASP A 52 -5.75 -0.21 15.50
C ASP A 52 -5.64 1.24 15.01
N SER A 53 -5.20 2.12 15.89
CA SER A 53 -4.90 3.50 15.55
C SER A 53 -3.83 4.07 16.47
N LEU A 54 -3.06 5.03 15.97
CA LEU A 54 -2.07 5.73 16.77
C LEU A 54 -1.93 7.18 16.33
N LYS A 55 -1.56 8.06 17.25
CA LYS A 55 -1.24 9.44 16.93
C LYS A 55 0.23 9.56 16.53
N LEU A 56 0.47 10.14 15.36
CA LEU A 56 1.81 10.33 14.82
C LEU A 56 2.55 11.44 15.56
N THR A 57 3.79 11.14 15.93
CA THR A 57 4.73 12.11 16.50
C THR A 57 5.41 12.91 15.38
N LYS A 58 6.20 13.93 15.74
CA LYS A 58 7.05 14.68 14.79
C LYS A 58 7.94 13.80 13.91
N LYS A 59 8.38 12.65 14.42
CA LYS A 59 9.21 11.70 13.65
C LYS A 59 8.41 10.89 12.62
N GLY A 60 7.08 10.79 12.78
CA GLY A 60 6.22 10.06 11.86
C GLY A 60 6.32 8.53 11.92
N ASN A 61 7.14 7.97 12.82
CA ASN A 61 7.33 6.53 12.92
C ASN A 61 6.07 5.84 13.46
N PHE A 62 5.69 4.72 12.84
CA PHE A 62 4.57 3.91 13.28
C PHE A 62 4.89 2.41 13.21
N LYS A 63 4.17 1.61 13.99
CA LYS A 63 4.27 0.15 13.97
C LYS A 63 2.98 -0.50 14.45
N PHE A 64 2.29 -1.20 13.56
CA PHE A 64 1.16 -2.05 13.86
C PHE A 64 1.60 -3.52 13.89
N LYS A 65 0.97 -4.30 14.77
CA LYS A 65 1.23 -5.74 14.89
C LYS A 65 -0.10 -6.47 14.88
N GLN A 66 -0.20 -7.49 14.04
CA GLN A 66 -1.35 -8.40 14.05
C GLN A 66 -0.91 -9.85 14.31
N LYS A 67 -1.86 -10.66 14.76
CA LYS A 67 -1.70 -12.11 14.77
C LYS A 67 -1.49 -12.61 13.34
N SER A 68 -0.87 -13.79 13.21
CA SER A 68 -0.76 -14.48 11.93
C SER A 68 -2.10 -14.49 11.21
N LEU A 69 -2.08 -14.10 9.95
CA LEU A 69 -3.22 -14.20 9.06
C LEU A 69 -3.35 -15.66 8.61
N GLU A 70 -4.57 -16.14 8.41
CA GLU A 70 -4.80 -17.49 7.86
C GLU A 70 -4.85 -17.46 6.34
N THR A 71 -5.18 -16.30 5.76
CA THR A 71 -5.26 -16.06 4.33
C THR A 71 -4.79 -14.64 3.98
N PRO A 72 -4.30 -14.42 2.74
CA PRO A 72 -3.98 -13.07 2.24
C PRO A 72 -5.18 -12.14 2.45
N THR A 73 -4.95 -11.02 3.13
CA THR A 73 -6.01 -10.11 3.55
C THR A 73 -5.67 -8.69 3.14
N PHE A 74 -6.65 -7.98 2.60
CA PHE A 74 -6.52 -6.55 2.29
C PHE A 74 -6.63 -5.71 3.56
N PHE A 75 -5.70 -4.79 3.73
CA PHE A 75 -5.70 -3.78 4.77
C PHE A 75 -5.57 -2.39 4.18
N LYS A 76 -6.00 -1.39 4.95
CA LYS A 76 -5.78 0.02 4.69
C LYS A 76 -5.04 0.65 5.85
N ILE A 77 -4.08 1.51 5.51
CA ILE A 77 -3.43 2.41 6.46
C ILE A 77 -3.78 3.82 6.02
N GLY A 78 -4.44 4.59 6.89
CA GLY A 78 -5.03 5.87 6.50
C GLY A 78 -4.84 6.99 7.51
N LEU A 79 -4.69 8.22 7.01
CA LEU A 79 -4.75 9.44 7.82
C LEU A 79 -6.19 10.00 7.88
N SER A 80 -7.03 9.59 6.93
CA SER A 80 -8.47 9.84 6.85
C SER A 80 -9.11 8.88 5.85
N ASP A 81 -10.44 8.87 5.76
CA ASP A 81 -11.20 7.97 4.87
C ASP A 81 -10.84 8.09 3.38
N ASN A 82 -10.37 9.27 2.95
CA ASN A 82 -10.00 9.52 1.56
C ASN A 82 -8.46 9.53 1.34
N LYS A 83 -7.69 9.24 2.39
CA LYS A 83 -6.23 9.33 2.37
C LYS A 83 -5.63 8.09 3.00
N TYR A 84 -5.59 7.04 2.21
CA TYR A 84 -5.14 5.72 2.63
C TYR A 84 -4.24 5.04 1.59
N ILE A 85 -3.46 4.09 2.09
CA ILE A 85 -2.66 3.14 1.31
C ILE A 85 -3.27 1.77 1.52
N THR A 86 -3.58 1.08 0.42
CA THR A 86 -4.05 -0.31 0.45
C THR A 86 -2.86 -1.25 0.35
N ILE A 87 -2.81 -2.25 1.23
CA ILE A 87 -1.79 -3.31 1.24
C ILE A 87 -2.46 -4.68 1.32
N ILE A 88 -1.76 -5.72 0.88
CA ILE A 88 -2.12 -7.10 1.17
C ILE A 88 -1.13 -7.61 2.21
N GLY A 89 -1.66 -8.11 3.33
CA GLY A 89 -0.84 -8.82 4.31
C GLY A 89 -0.98 -10.33 4.18
N ASP A 90 0.14 -11.04 4.25
CA ASP A 90 0.21 -12.49 4.49
C ASP A 90 0.85 -12.79 5.86
N SER A 91 0.64 -14.01 6.34
CA SER A 91 0.96 -14.62 7.63
C SER A 91 2.38 -14.40 8.17
N THR A 92 3.37 -14.08 7.34
CA THR A 92 4.78 -13.95 7.75
C THR A 92 5.45 -12.63 7.35
N GLU A 93 4.72 -11.70 6.75
CA GLU A 93 5.33 -10.49 6.19
C GLU A 93 5.53 -9.38 7.23
N HIS A 94 6.69 -8.73 7.14
CA HIS A 94 6.96 -7.44 7.77
C HIS A 94 7.00 -6.36 6.70
N ILE A 95 5.84 -5.74 6.44
CA ILE A 95 5.69 -4.71 5.43
C ILE A 95 6.22 -3.38 5.96
N ILE A 96 7.07 -2.73 5.18
CA ILE A 96 7.60 -1.40 5.51
C ILE A 96 7.01 -0.39 4.53
N ILE A 97 6.40 0.69 5.06
CA ILE A 97 5.75 1.72 4.26
C ILE A 97 6.32 3.08 4.63
N ASN A 98 6.94 3.75 3.66
CA ASN A 98 7.41 5.12 3.84
C ASN A 98 6.59 6.06 2.97
N ALA A 99 6.05 7.12 3.56
CA ALA A 99 5.19 8.07 2.88
C ALA A 99 5.43 9.49 3.38
N ASN A 100 4.91 10.45 2.61
CA ASN A 100 4.78 11.84 3.03
C ASN A 100 3.32 12.20 3.14
N ASN A 101 2.96 13.01 4.14
CA ASN A 101 1.59 13.45 4.34
C ASN A 101 1.01 14.09 3.07
N LYS A 102 1.74 14.97 2.37
CA LYS A 102 1.23 15.69 1.20
C LYS A 102 0.75 14.75 0.08
N ASN A 103 1.49 13.68 -0.19
CA ASN A 103 1.27 12.76 -1.30
C ASN A 103 1.01 11.32 -0.80
N PHE A 104 0.32 11.18 0.33
CA PHE A 104 0.22 9.91 1.06
C PHE A 104 -0.30 8.74 0.21
N SER A 105 -1.32 8.98 -0.59
CA SER A 105 -1.95 7.94 -1.43
C SER A 105 -1.25 7.69 -2.76
N THR A 106 -0.28 8.54 -3.15
CA THR A 106 0.28 8.55 -4.52
C THR A 106 1.80 8.41 -4.57
N SER A 107 2.53 8.80 -3.54
CA SER A 107 3.99 8.78 -3.48
C SER A 107 4.49 8.14 -2.19
N TYR A 108 4.21 6.84 -2.05
CA TYR A 108 4.71 6.01 -0.96
C TYR A 108 5.63 4.90 -1.49
N SER A 109 6.56 4.42 -0.66
CA SER A 109 7.30 3.18 -0.90
C SER A 109 6.68 2.05 -0.09
N VAL A 110 6.72 0.84 -0.65
CA VAL A 110 6.41 -0.40 0.05
C VAL A 110 7.62 -1.31 -0.11
N GLU A 111 8.09 -1.89 0.98
CA GLU A 111 9.18 -2.86 0.98
C GLU A 111 8.69 -4.16 1.64
N ASN A 112 9.32 -5.28 1.28
CA ASN A 112 9.04 -6.62 1.80
C ASN A 112 7.60 -7.10 1.57
N SER A 113 6.94 -6.64 0.51
CA SER A 113 5.64 -7.18 0.05
C SER A 113 5.46 -6.92 -1.44
N GLN A 114 5.77 -7.93 -2.26
CA GLN A 114 5.67 -7.83 -3.72
C GLN A 114 4.21 -7.57 -4.15
N SER A 115 3.24 -8.26 -3.54
CA SER A 115 1.82 -8.07 -3.88
C SER A 115 1.34 -6.64 -3.57
N SER A 116 1.85 -6.03 -2.51
CA SER A 116 1.53 -4.63 -2.19
C SER A 116 2.20 -3.65 -3.16
N GLU A 117 3.40 -3.97 -3.67
CA GLU A 117 4.06 -3.21 -4.73
C GLU A 117 3.28 -3.28 -6.05
N GLU A 118 2.79 -4.47 -6.43
CA GLU A 118 1.93 -4.65 -7.60
C GLU A 118 0.66 -3.78 -7.48
N ILE A 119 -0.02 -3.80 -6.33
CA ILE A 119 -1.19 -2.94 -6.08
C ILE A 119 -0.85 -1.46 -6.28
N LYS A 120 0.28 -1.02 -5.74
CA LYS A 120 0.74 0.37 -5.90
C LYS A 120 0.89 0.72 -7.38
N GLU A 121 1.52 -0.15 -8.18
CA GLU A 121 1.67 0.09 -9.62
C GLU A 121 0.33 0.14 -10.35
N HIS A 122 -0.60 -0.77 -10.03
CA HIS A 122 -1.94 -0.76 -10.60
C HIS A 122 -2.66 0.54 -10.28
N ASN A 123 -2.60 1.02 -9.04
CA ASN A 123 -3.18 2.29 -8.64
C ASN A 123 -2.52 3.48 -9.35
N ALA A 124 -1.20 3.48 -9.50
CA ALA A 124 -0.49 4.53 -10.24
C ALA A 124 -0.92 4.58 -11.72
N ARG A 125 -1.10 3.43 -12.37
CA ARG A 125 -1.64 3.34 -13.73
C ARG A 125 -3.06 3.90 -13.81
N LEU A 126 -3.93 3.53 -12.88
CA LEU A 126 -5.31 4.06 -12.82
C LEU A 126 -5.34 5.59 -12.68
N LEU A 127 -4.52 6.16 -11.79
CA LEU A 127 -4.40 7.61 -11.62
C LEU A 127 -3.90 8.31 -12.89
N SER A 128 -2.95 7.68 -13.61
CA SER A 128 -2.44 8.21 -14.88
C SER A 128 -3.51 8.19 -15.98
N LEU A 129 -4.37 7.17 -16.00
CA LEU A 129 -5.48 7.07 -16.95
C LEU A 129 -6.54 8.12 -16.65
N GLN A 130 -6.93 8.29 -15.39
CA GLN A 130 -7.85 9.36 -14.97
C GLN A 130 -7.31 10.74 -15.38
N SER A 131 -6.03 11.01 -15.11
CA SER A 131 -5.40 12.29 -15.49
C SER A 131 -5.42 12.54 -17.00
N LYS A 132 -5.27 11.48 -17.82
CA LYS A 132 -5.40 11.58 -19.28
C LYS A 132 -6.84 11.88 -19.71
N VAL A 133 -7.81 11.18 -19.13
CA VAL A 133 -9.24 11.43 -19.39
C VAL A 133 -9.61 12.87 -19.02
N ASP A 134 -9.20 13.34 -17.85
CA ASP A 134 -9.45 14.71 -17.40
C ASP A 134 -8.83 15.75 -18.34
N SER A 135 -7.62 15.47 -18.84
CA SER A 135 -6.94 16.33 -19.83
C SER A 135 -7.72 16.41 -21.15
N LEU A 136 -8.24 15.27 -21.63
CA LEU A 136 -9.05 15.23 -22.85
C LEU A 136 -10.39 15.96 -22.67
N VAL A 137 -11.05 15.78 -21.52
CA VAL A 137 -12.28 16.50 -21.19
C VAL A 137 -12.04 18.01 -21.13
N ASN A 138 -10.95 18.44 -20.52
CA ASN A 138 -10.58 19.86 -20.46
C ASN A 138 -10.27 20.43 -21.85
N LEU A 139 -9.54 19.69 -22.69
CA LEU A 139 -9.29 20.08 -24.07
C LEU A 139 -10.62 20.22 -24.81
N TYR A 140 -11.47 19.19 -24.79
CA TYR A 140 -12.79 19.22 -25.40
C TYR A 140 -13.59 20.44 -24.94
N ASN A 141 -13.67 20.70 -23.63
CA ASN A 141 -14.46 21.81 -23.09
C ASN A 141 -13.97 23.19 -23.59
N ASN A 142 -12.66 23.34 -23.81
CA ASN A 142 -12.04 24.58 -24.29
C ASN A 142 -12.05 24.75 -25.82
N LEU A 143 -12.46 23.73 -26.58
CA LEU A 143 -12.59 23.82 -28.03
C LEU A 143 -13.85 24.61 -28.45
N SER A 144 -13.74 25.37 -29.53
CA SER A 144 -14.89 25.96 -30.21
C SER A 144 -15.80 24.87 -30.78
N VAL A 145 -17.07 25.20 -31.05
CA VAL A 145 -18.07 24.24 -31.56
C VAL A 145 -17.61 23.55 -32.86
N ALA A 146 -16.83 24.24 -33.70
CA ALA A 146 -16.29 23.70 -34.94
C ALA A 146 -15.18 22.66 -34.70
N GLU A 147 -14.31 22.87 -33.73
CA GLU A 147 -13.20 21.95 -33.43
C GLU A 147 -13.68 20.69 -32.70
N LYS A 148 -14.75 20.81 -31.89
CA LYS A 148 -15.40 19.67 -31.23
C LYS A 148 -15.94 18.64 -32.23
N GLN A 149 -16.48 19.08 -33.37
CA GLN A 149 -17.01 18.19 -34.40
C GLN A 149 -15.89 17.40 -35.10
N LEU A 150 -14.75 18.05 -35.35
CA LEU A 150 -13.61 17.47 -36.03
C LEU A 150 -12.92 16.38 -35.19
N GLN A 151 -12.83 16.56 -33.87
CA GLN A 151 -12.28 15.53 -32.97
C GLN A 151 -13.19 14.30 -32.84
N ILE A 152 -14.52 14.49 -32.81
CA ILE A 152 -15.48 13.37 -32.75
C ILE A 152 -15.38 12.51 -34.02
N GLU A 153 -15.21 13.14 -35.17
CA GLU A 153 -15.04 12.43 -36.45
C GLU A 153 -13.72 11.64 -36.50
N ASN A 154 -12.63 12.22 -36.01
CA ASN A 154 -11.33 11.53 -35.95
C ASN A 154 -11.35 10.32 -35.01
N VAL A 155 -11.96 10.43 -33.82
CA VAL A 155 -12.07 9.31 -32.88
C VAL A 155 -12.93 8.18 -33.44
N ASN A 156 -14.03 8.51 -34.15
CA ASN A 156 -14.84 7.50 -34.83
C ASN A 156 -14.05 6.80 -35.95
N ASN A 157 -13.24 7.52 -36.71
CA ASN A 157 -12.42 6.94 -37.76
C ASN A 157 -11.31 6.02 -37.21
N GLU A 158 -10.69 6.37 -36.08
CA GLU A 158 -9.76 5.48 -35.37
C GLU A 158 -10.47 4.21 -34.87
N LEU A 159 -11.66 4.33 -34.26
CA LEU A 159 -12.44 3.18 -33.79
C LEU A 159 -12.84 2.25 -34.94
N LEU A 160 -13.22 2.80 -36.09
CA LEU A 160 -13.56 2.03 -37.29
C LEU A 160 -12.34 1.36 -37.93
N SER A 161 -11.13 1.87 -37.71
CA SER A 161 -9.88 1.25 -38.20
C SER A 161 -9.43 0.04 -37.38
N HIS A 162 -10.02 -0.14 -36.18
CA HIS A 162 -9.75 -1.25 -35.27
C HIS A 162 -10.87 -2.31 -35.24
N LEU A 163 -11.88 -2.18 -36.10
CA LEU A 163 -12.94 -3.16 -36.37
C LEU A 163 -12.73 -3.81 -37.74
#